data_AF-A0A2E3ZA13-F1
#
_entry.id   AF-A0A2E3ZA13-F1
#
_cell.length_a   1.000
_cell.length_b   1.000
_cell.length_c   1.000
_cell.angle_alpha   90.00
_cell.angle_beta   90.00
_cell.angle_gamma   90.00
#
_symmetry.space_group_name_H-M   'P 1'
#
loop_
_entity.id
_entity.type
_entity.pdbx_description
1 polymer ?
#
loop_
_entity_poly.entity_id
_entity_poly.type
_entity_poly.pdbx_seq_one_letter_code
_entity_poly.pdbx_strand_id
1 'polypeptide(L)'
;GEGPNKPAVTMTQFAAKQYTKWLSGITDKQYRLPTEAEWEYAARAGTRTSFSCGEGDALEDHAWYADNSDELTHAVGTKMPNPWGFYDMHGNAAEWVLDEYSEQHYQELRSHDEPKRKGKTKLLGGSNTIRWPTRLYPRVIRGGSYFDAPIQLRSAARHKSADPEWNLSDPNLPKSPWWFTEYESTGVGFRILRPWKSMDETERKKVWDADIERIREDVADRLDEGRGARSAADVRLPVAILELEEAKMIE
;
A
#
# COMPACT_ATOMS: atom_id res chain seq x y z
N GLY A 1 -12.70 -0.76 -5.49
CA GLY A 1 -13.20 -1.66 -6.55
C GLY A 1 -14.69 -1.50 -6.63
N GLU A 2 -15.28 -1.89 -7.75
CA GLU A 2 -16.73 -1.72 -7.99
C GLU A 2 -17.61 -2.71 -7.20
N GLY A 3 -17.01 -3.73 -6.57
CA GLY A 3 -17.70 -4.73 -5.77
C GLY A 3 -17.17 -4.81 -4.33
N PRO A 4 -17.99 -5.29 -3.37
CA PRO A 4 -17.66 -5.31 -1.93
C PRO A 4 -16.47 -6.22 -1.58
N ASN A 5 -16.21 -7.25 -2.40
CA ASN A 5 -15.10 -8.19 -2.20
C ASN A 5 -13.90 -7.92 -3.13
N LYS A 6 -13.93 -6.84 -3.91
CA LYS A 6 -12.81 -6.43 -4.78
C LYS A 6 -11.87 -5.50 -4.01
N PRO A 7 -10.58 -5.39 -4.39
CA PRO A 7 -9.67 -4.46 -3.74
C PRO A 7 -10.21 -3.02 -3.82
N ALA A 8 -10.07 -2.27 -2.73
CA ALA A 8 -10.23 -0.82 -2.75
C ALA A 8 -9.11 -0.22 -3.61
N VAL A 9 -9.47 0.60 -4.59
CA VAL A 9 -8.57 1.15 -5.63
C VAL A 9 -8.87 2.64 -5.84
N THR A 10 -8.07 3.35 -6.65
CA THR A 10 -8.21 4.79 -7.00
C THR A 10 -8.00 5.80 -5.87
N MET A 11 -7.35 5.41 -4.77
CA MET A 11 -7.02 6.30 -3.65
C MET A 11 -5.56 6.73 -3.71
N THR A 12 -5.25 7.89 -3.14
CA THR A 12 -3.87 8.32 -2.94
C THR A 12 -3.21 7.52 -1.83
N GLN A 13 -1.87 7.49 -1.82
CA GLN A 13 -1.11 6.96 -0.69
C GLN A 13 -1.51 7.66 0.62
N PHE A 14 -1.75 8.98 0.58
CA PHE A 14 -2.17 9.75 1.74
C PHE A 14 -3.54 9.31 2.28
N ALA A 15 -4.51 9.04 1.40
CA ALA A 15 -5.80 8.50 1.79
C ALA A 15 -5.66 7.11 2.44
N ALA A 16 -4.81 6.24 1.88
CA ALA A 16 -4.52 4.94 2.46
C ALA A 16 -3.87 5.07 3.87
N LYS A 17 -2.96 6.03 4.07
CA LYS A 17 -2.42 6.36 5.41
C LYS A 17 -3.53 6.81 6.36
N GLN A 18 -4.42 7.72 5.94
CA GLN A 18 -5.53 8.19 6.78
C GLN A 18 -6.50 7.05 7.14
N TYR A 19 -6.76 6.12 6.22
CA TYR A 19 -7.55 4.93 6.53
C TYR A 19 -6.92 4.11 7.64
N THR A 20 -5.59 3.88 7.61
CA THR A 20 -4.91 3.15 8.69
C THR A 20 -4.90 3.91 10.02
N LYS A 21 -4.78 5.24 9.99
CA LYS A 21 -4.91 6.12 11.18
C LYS A 21 -6.30 5.99 11.80
N TRP A 22 -7.32 6.10 10.96
CA TRP A 22 -8.72 5.97 11.38
C TRP A 22 -9.01 4.57 11.94
N LEU A 23 -8.62 3.51 11.22
CA LEU A 23 -8.77 2.12 11.66
C LEU A 23 -8.09 1.91 13.02
N SER A 24 -6.97 2.59 13.24
CA SER A 24 -6.28 2.51 14.52
C SER A 24 -7.04 3.15 15.67
N GLY A 25 -7.67 4.30 15.42
CA GLY A 25 -8.46 5.01 16.42
C GLY A 25 -9.72 4.25 16.84
N ILE A 26 -10.37 3.55 15.92
CA ILE A 26 -11.64 2.85 16.19
C ILE A 26 -11.46 1.46 16.82
N THR A 27 -10.29 0.83 16.64
CA THR A 27 -10.03 -0.54 17.13
C THR A 27 -9.11 -0.59 18.35
N ASP A 28 -8.50 0.53 18.72
CA ASP A 28 -7.43 0.59 19.71
C ASP A 28 -6.25 -0.35 19.39
N LYS A 29 -6.05 -0.65 18.10
CA LYS A 29 -4.88 -1.36 17.57
C LYS A 29 -4.17 -0.43 16.60
N GLN A 30 -2.85 -0.55 16.49
CA GLN A 30 -2.11 0.33 15.59
C GLN A 30 -1.91 -0.33 14.23
N TYR A 31 -2.27 0.39 13.18
CA TYR A 31 -2.12 0.00 11.78
C TYR A 31 -1.38 1.08 11.00
N ARG A 32 -0.68 0.66 9.94
CA ARG A 32 -0.04 1.53 8.96
C ARG A 32 0.07 0.81 7.62
N LEU A 33 0.50 1.54 6.60
CA LEU A 33 1.00 0.92 5.38
C LEU A 33 2.30 0.16 5.66
N PRO A 34 2.58 -0.96 4.96
CA PRO A 34 3.88 -1.61 5.02
C PRO A 34 4.97 -0.70 4.45
N THR A 35 6.22 -0.94 4.85
CA THR A 35 7.38 -0.42 4.12
C THR A 35 7.60 -1.24 2.84
N GLU A 36 8.34 -0.71 1.88
CA GLU A 36 8.72 -1.45 0.67
C GLU A 36 9.42 -2.77 1.02
N ALA A 37 10.30 -2.74 2.01
CA ALA A 37 11.04 -3.91 2.48
C ALA A 37 10.15 -4.95 3.17
N GLU A 38 9.21 -4.51 4.02
CA GLU A 38 8.24 -5.41 4.66
C GLU A 38 7.31 -6.06 3.63
N TRP A 39 6.87 -5.27 2.64
CA TRP A 39 6.05 -5.76 1.55
C TRP A 39 6.79 -6.84 0.74
N GLU A 40 8.03 -6.58 0.32
CA GLU A 40 8.82 -7.55 -0.46
C GLU A 40 9.09 -8.82 0.36
N TYR A 41 9.37 -8.68 1.65
CA TYR A 41 9.58 -9.81 2.54
C TYR A 41 8.33 -10.70 2.64
N ALA A 42 7.16 -10.08 2.82
CA ALA A 42 5.89 -10.79 2.83
C ALA A 42 5.56 -11.44 1.49
N ALA A 43 5.82 -10.75 0.37
CA ALA A 43 5.58 -11.26 -0.97
C ALA A 43 6.41 -12.50 -1.27
N ARG A 44 7.68 -12.51 -0.85
CA ARG A 44 8.58 -13.65 -1.00
C ARG A 44 8.20 -14.85 -0.15
N ALA A 45 7.71 -14.64 1.06
CA ALA A 45 7.33 -15.71 1.99
C ALA A 45 8.40 -16.83 2.12
N GLY A 46 9.68 -16.42 2.17
CA GLY A 46 10.83 -17.32 2.27
C GLY A 46 11.44 -17.79 0.94
N THR A 47 10.82 -17.52 -0.20
CA THR A 47 11.38 -17.87 -1.52
C THR A 47 12.42 -16.85 -2.01
N ARG A 48 13.27 -17.30 -2.93
CA ARG A 48 14.30 -16.49 -3.61
C ARG A 48 14.05 -16.34 -5.11
N THR A 49 13.02 -16.99 -5.61
CA THR A 49 12.58 -17.01 -7.01
C THR A 49 11.94 -15.68 -7.41
N SER A 50 11.60 -15.52 -8.69
CA SER A 50 10.98 -14.31 -9.22
C SER A 50 9.60 -14.04 -8.60
N PHE A 51 8.83 -15.08 -8.30
CA PHE A 51 7.52 -15.05 -7.63
C PHE A 51 7.53 -15.99 -6.43
N SER A 52 6.56 -15.89 -5.53
CA SER A 52 6.42 -16.86 -4.43
C SER A 52 6.05 -18.27 -4.89
N CYS A 53 5.49 -18.41 -6.10
CA CYS A 53 5.14 -19.68 -6.72
C CYS A 53 6.22 -20.28 -7.64
N GLY A 54 7.43 -19.69 -7.68
CA GLY A 54 8.53 -20.13 -8.56
C GLY A 54 8.97 -19.06 -9.54
N GLU A 55 9.34 -19.47 -10.76
CA GLU A 55 9.86 -18.55 -11.79
C GLU A 55 8.80 -17.98 -12.74
N GLY A 56 7.53 -18.39 -12.59
CA GLY A 56 6.40 -17.85 -13.33
C GLY A 56 5.46 -18.91 -13.90
N ASP A 57 5.89 -20.18 -13.96
CA ASP A 57 5.12 -21.27 -14.57
C ASP A 57 3.76 -21.50 -13.88
N ALA A 58 3.67 -21.22 -12.59
CA ALA A 58 2.45 -21.34 -11.79
C ALA A 58 1.76 -19.98 -11.57
N LEU A 59 2.15 -18.90 -12.26
CA LEU A 59 1.62 -17.57 -11.97
C LEU A 59 0.10 -17.48 -12.19
N GLU A 60 -0.43 -18.17 -13.20
CA GLU A 60 -1.86 -18.20 -13.50
C GLU A 60 -2.72 -18.64 -12.31
N ASP A 61 -2.24 -19.57 -11.49
CA ASP A 61 -2.97 -20.06 -10.32
C ASP A 61 -2.87 -19.10 -9.12
N HIS A 62 -1.91 -18.19 -9.12
CA HIS A 62 -1.57 -17.32 -8.00
C HIS A 62 -1.91 -15.83 -8.22
N ALA A 63 -2.25 -15.45 -9.45
CA ALA A 63 -2.32 -14.04 -9.86
C ALA A 63 -3.53 -13.74 -10.76
N TRP A 64 -4.02 -12.51 -10.63
CA TRP A 64 -4.83 -11.84 -11.65
C TRP A 64 -3.99 -10.77 -12.33
N TYR A 65 -3.77 -10.88 -13.63
CA TYR A 65 -2.84 -10.05 -14.39
C TYR A 65 -3.28 -9.95 -15.85
N ALA A 66 -2.53 -9.22 -16.69
CA ALA A 66 -2.98 -8.83 -18.03
C ALA A 66 -3.52 -10.00 -18.88
N ASP A 67 -2.94 -11.20 -18.74
CA ASP A 67 -3.30 -12.34 -19.59
C ASP A 67 -4.56 -13.08 -19.12
N ASN A 68 -5.01 -12.89 -17.88
CA ASN A 68 -6.11 -13.68 -17.29
C ASN A 68 -7.16 -12.88 -16.50
N SER A 69 -7.04 -11.55 -16.44
CA SER A 69 -7.89 -10.71 -15.59
C SER A 69 -9.15 -10.17 -16.28
N ASP A 70 -9.28 -10.34 -17.60
CA ASP A 70 -10.31 -9.67 -18.41
C ASP A 70 -10.34 -8.14 -18.20
N GLU A 71 -9.16 -7.54 -18.00
CA GLU A 71 -8.99 -6.09 -17.75
C GLU A 71 -9.76 -5.56 -16.53
N LEU A 72 -9.95 -6.40 -15.51
CA LEU A 72 -10.66 -6.02 -14.29
C LEU A 72 -9.94 -6.49 -13.02
N THR A 73 -10.17 -5.76 -11.93
CA THR A 73 -9.91 -6.29 -10.58
C THR A 73 -10.88 -7.43 -10.26
N HIS A 74 -10.41 -8.42 -9.51
CA HIS A 74 -11.18 -9.59 -9.09
C HIS A 74 -11.39 -9.62 -7.59
N ALA A 75 -12.29 -10.49 -7.14
CA ALA A 75 -12.49 -10.68 -5.71
C ALA A 75 -11.17 -11.11 -5.04
N VAL A 76 -10.89 -10.56 -3.87
CA VAL A 76 -9.65 -10.86 -3.12
C VAL A 76 -9.63 -12.31 -2.67
N GLY A 77 -8.45 -12.92 -2.62
CA GLY A 77 -8.27 -14.26 -2.07
C GLY A 77 -8.80 -15.42 -2.91
N THR A 78 -9.10 -15.20 -4.20
CA THR A 78 -9.65 -16.27 -5.07
C THR A 78 -8.58 -17.08 -5.81
N LYS A 79 -7.34 -16.60 -5.86
CA LYS A 79 -6.17 -17.32 -6.38
C LYS A 79 -5.40 -17.96 -5.22
N MET A 80 -4.43 -18.83 -5.51
CA MET A 80 -3.64 -19.50 -4.49
C MET A 80 -2.75 -18.51 -3.71
N PRO A 81 -2.67 -18.63 -2.37
CA PRO A 81 -1.81 -17.77 -1.57
C PRO A 81 -0.32 -18.13 -1.74
N ASN A 82 0.55 -17.26 -1.25
CA ASN A 82 1.97 -17.58 -1.09
C ASN A 82 2.20 -18.54 0.11
N PRO A 83 3.43 -19.06 0.33
CA PRO A 83 3.74 -19.99 1.42
C PRO A 83 3.40 -19.53 2.85
N TRP A 84 3.15 -18.24 3.08
CA TRP A 84 2.72 -17.71 4.39
C TRP A 84 1.22 -17.43 4.47
N GLY A 85 0.46 -17.78 3.44
CA GLY A 85 -0.99 -17.55 3.39
C GLY A 85 -1.39 -16.16 2.93
N PHE A 86 -0.47 -15.35 2.36
CA PHE A 86 -0.83 -14.06 1.79
C PHE A 86 -1.33 -14.23 0.35
N TYR A 87 -2.51 -13.69 0.10
CA TYR A 87 -3.15 -13.66 -1.19
C TYR A 87 -2.83 -12.37 -1.95
N ASP A 88 -2.99 -12.43 -3.28
CA ASP A 88 -2.91 -11.28 -4.18
C ASP A 88 -1.57 -10.52 -4.06
N MET A 89 -0.47 -11.21 -3.76
CA MET A 89 0.87 -10.59 -3.69
C MET A 89 1.48 -10.32 -5.07
N HIS A 90 0.91 -10.90 -6.13
CA HIS A 90 1.40 -10.87 -7.50
C HIS A 90 0.25 -10.52 -8.46
N GLY A 91 -0.30 -9.30 -8.40
CA GLY A 91 -1.39 -8.88 -9.29
C GLY A 91 -2.67 -8.46 -8.54
N ASN A 92 -3.79 -8.48 -9.26
CA ASN A 92 -5.09 -7.91 -8.87
C ASN A 92 -5.03 -6.39 -8.70
N ALA A 93 -4.37 -5.88 -7.66
CA ALA A 93 -4.08 -4.46 -7.50
C ALA A 93 -2.67 -4.27 -6.96
N ALA A 94 -1.92 -3.35 -7.58
CA ALA A 94 -0.67 -2.88 -7.04
C ALA A 94 -0.91 -2.13 -5.73
N GLU A 95 0.07 -2.09 -4.83
CA GLU A 95 -0.18 -1.66 -3.47
C GLU A 95 0.74 -0.55 -3.00
N TRP A 96 0.13 0.47 -2.38
CA TRP A 96 0.85 1.52 -1.67
C TRP A 96 1.70 0.96 -0.53
N VAL A 97 2.96 1.38 -0.50
CA VAL A 97 3.87 1.26 0.65
C VAL A 97 4.25 2.65 1.14
N LEU A 98 4.91 2.78 2.30
CA LEU A 98 5.28 4.10 2.86
C LEU A 98 6.31 4.87 2.02
N ASP A 99 7.14 4.16 1.26
CA ASP A 99 8.36 4.67 0.66
C ASP A 99 8.15 5.62 -0.53
N GLU A 100 9.02 6.63 -0.61
CA GLU A 100 9.26 7.40 -1.83
C GLU A 100 9.99 6.56 -2.87
N TYR A 101 9.60 6.70 -4.13
CA TYR A 101 10.31 6.04 -5.21
C TYR A 101 11.59 6.79 -5.57
N SER A 102 12.71 6.05 -5.55
CA SER A 102 14.00 6.43 -6.13
C SER A 102 14.61 5.21 -6.81
N GLU A 103 15.07 5.35 -8.05
CA GLU A 103 15.76 4.29 -8.79
C GLU A 103 17.06 3.86 -8.09
N GLN A 104 17.71 4.80 -7.40
CA GLN A 104 18.99 4.57 -6.73
C GLN A 104 18.83 3.99 -5.32
N HIS A 105 17.61 3.87 -4.80
CA HIS A 105 17.37 3.52 -3.38
C HIS A 105 18.12 2.26 -2.93
N TYR A 106 18.03 1.16 -3.68
CA TYR A 106 18.75 -0.08 -3.34
C TYR A 106 20.27 0.03 -3.51
N GLN A 107 20.77 0.91 -4.37
CA GLN A 107 22.20 1.17 -4.49
C GLN A 107 22.71 1.98 -3.28
N GLU A 108 21.94 2.97 -2.83
CA GLU A 108 22.20 3.77 -1.64
C GLU A 108 22.21 2.93 -0.36
N LEU A 109 21.26 1.98 -0.22
CA LEU A 109 21.25 1.06 0.92
C LEU A 109 22.51 0.19 0.98
N ARG A 110 23.03 -0.25 -0.18
CA ARG A 110 24.27 -1.04 -0.27
C ARG A 110 25.53 -0.22 0.01
N SER A 111 25.52 1.09 -0.26
CA SER A 111 26.66 1.97 0.00
C SER A 111 26.71 2.47 1.45
N HIS A 112 25.58 2.43 2.17
CA HIS A 112 25.49 2.68 3.61
C HIS A 112 25.83 1.47 4.49
N ASP A 113 26.15 0.32 3.90
CA ASP A 113 26.83 -0.75 4.62
C ASP A 113 28.21 -0.24 5.08
N GLU A 114 28.33 0.13 6.36
CA GLU A 114 29.61 0.41 7.02
C GLU A 114 30.65 -0.66 6.66
N PRO A 115 31.96 -0.31 6.58
CA PRO A 115 33.00 -1.26 6.21
C PRO A 115 32.87 -2.53 7.07
N LYS A 116 32.65 -3.67 6.39
CA LYS A 116 32.46 -5.02 6.92
C LYS A 116 33.21 -5.21 8.25
N ARG A 117 32.56 -4.94 9.39
CA ARG A 117 33.13 -5.26 10.70
C ARG A 117 33.15 -6.78 10.82
N LYS A 118 34.32 -7.38 10.54
CA LYS A 118 34.60 -8.82 10.71
C LYS A 118 33.58 -9.76 10.03
N GLY A 119 33.35 -9.57 8.73
CA GLY A 119 32.68 -10.59 7.90
C GLY A 119 31.18 -10.82 8.17
N LYS A 120 30.51 -9.96 8.93
CA LYS A 120 29.04 -9.99 9.10
C LYS A 120 28.44 -8.72 8.50
N THR A 121 27.67 -8.87 7.42
CA THR A 121 26.78 -7.80 6.93
C THR A 121 25.75 -7.52 8.02
N LYS A 122 25.66 -6.27 8.50
CA LYS A 122 24.63 -5.88 9.46
C LYS A 122 23.32 -5.76 8.69
N LEU A 123 22.41 -6.72 8.88
CA LEU A 123 21.06 -6.61 8.33
C LEU A 123 20.41 -5.31 8.85
N LEU A 124 19.99 -4.44 7.93
CA LEU A 124 19.17 -3.28 8.27
C LEU A 124 17.76 -3.79 8.62
N GLY A 125 17.22 -3.36 9.75
CA GLY A 125 15.81 -3.60 10.07
C GLY A 125 14.92 -2.80 9.11
N GLY A 126 13.72 -3.29 8.80
CA GLY A 126 12.82 -2.69 7.80
C GLY A 126 12.42 -1.23 8.06
N SER A 127 12.50 -0.75 9.31
CA SER A 127 12.30 0.67 9.66
C SER A 127 13.48 1.57 9.27
N ASN A 128 14.69 1.01 9.18
CA ASN A 128 15.91 1.72 8.83
C ASN A 128 16.16 1.72 7.32
N THR A 129 15.37 1.00 6.54
CA THR A 129 15.42 1.00 5.08
C THR A 129 14.40 1.94 4.46
N ILE A 130 13.50 2.55 5.25
CA ILE A 130 12.43 3.38 4.72
C ILE A 130 13.00 4.62 4.05
N ARG A 131 12.63 4.85 2.79
CA ARG A 131 12.85 6.14 2.13
C ARG A 131 11.64 7.05 2.40
N TRP A 132 11.72 7.85 3.45
CA TRP A 132 10.65 8.80 3.76
C TRP A 132 10.45 9.83 2.63
N PRO A 133 9.19 10.12 2.25
CA PRO A 133 8.87 11.19 1.30
C PRO A 133 9.53 12.53 1.56
N THR A 134 10.13 13.09 0.52
CA THR A 134 10.69 14.45 0.47
C THR A 134 10.07 15.32 -0.63
N ARG A 135 9.40 14.69 -1.60
CA ARG A 135 8.60 15.32 -2.67
C ARG A 135 7.21 14.70 -2.76
N LEU A 136 6.30 15.29 -3.55
CA LEU A 136 4.92 14.80 -3.66
C LEU A 136 4.81 13.41 -4.31
N TYR A 137 5.55 13.19 -5.39
CA TYR A 137 5.60 11.94 -6.16
C TYR A 137 6.98 11.85 -6.85
N PRO A 138 7.39 10.67 -7.35
CA PRO A 138 6.69 9.38 -7.25
C PRO A 138 6.82 8.71 -5.87
N ARG A 139 5.81 7.90 -5.55
CA ARG A 139 5.76 6.93 -4.45
C ARG A 139 5.99 5.52 -4.99
N VAL A 140 6.39 4.60 -4.12
CA VAL A 140 6.53 3.19 -4.47
C VAL A 140 5.16 2.52 -4.44
N ILE A 141 4.86 1.73 -5.48
CA ILE A 141 3.80 0.72 -5.47
C ILE A 141 4.39 -0.65 -5.81
N ARG A 142 3.78 -1.70 -5.28
CA ARG A 142 4.32 -3.08 -5.33
C ARG A 142 3.30 -4.10 -5.81
N GLY A 143 3.76 -5.26 -6.26
CA GLY A 143 2.91 -6.41 -6.60
C GLY A 143 2.38 -6.45 -8.03
N GLY A 144 2.26 -5.29 -8.68
CA GLY A 144 1.61 -5.19 -9.98
C GLY A 144 0.09 -5.34 -9.86
N SER A 145 -0.61 -5.01 -10.94
CA SER A 145 -2.06 -4.96 -11.01
C SER A 145 -2.60 -5.94 -12.04
N TYR A 146 -3.93 -5.99 -12.15
CA TYR A 146 -4.63 -6.82 -13.12
C TYR A 146 -4.28 -6.53 -14.59
N PHE A 147 -3.72 -5.36 -14.92
CA PHE A 147 -3.35 -4.99 -16.30
C PHE A 147 -1.83 -5.06 -16.58
N ASP A 148 -1.04 -5.49 -15.59
CA ASP A 148 0.40 -5.55 -15.72
C ASP A 148 0.89 -6.91 -16.26
N ALA A 149 1.99 -6.90 -17.00
CA ALA A 149 2.63 -8.11 -17.52
C ALA A 149 3.40 -8.87 -16.42
N PRO A 150 3.63 -10.19 -16.53
CA PRO A 150 4.28 -11.00 -15.49
C PRO A 150 5.58 -10.41 -14.91
N ILE A 151 6.42 -9.78 -15.73
CA ILE A 151 7.70 -9.19 -15.28
C ILE A 151 7.51 -8.11 -14.20
N GLN A 152 6.36 -7.43 -14.23
CA GLN A 152 5.96 -6.37 -13.31
C GLN A 152 5.36 -6.93 -12.01
N LEU A 153 4.98 -8.21 -11.97
CA LEU A 153 4.37 -8.87 -10.81
C LEU A 153 5.40 -9.54 -9.89
N ARG A 154 6.66 -9.59 -10.30
CA ARG A 154 7.74 -10.25 -9.53
C ARG A 154 7.82 -9.68 -8.12
N SER A 155 8.23 -10.50 -7.15
CA SER A 155 8.36 -10.11 -5.74
C SER A 155 9.24 -8.88 -5.53
N ALA A 156 10.23 -8.67 -6.41
CA ALA A 156 11.15 -7.52 -6.37
C ALA A 156 10.76 -6.36 -7.30
N ALA A 157 9.74 -6.49 -8.14
CA ALA A 157 9.37 -5.47 -9.13
C ALA A 157 8.88 -4.18 -8.46
N ARG A 158 9.63 -3.10 -8.65
CA ARG A 158 9.33 -1.77 -8.08
C ARG A 158 8.63 -0.94 -9.14
N HIS A 159 7.49 -0.37 -8.80
CA HIS A 159 6.77 0.56 -9.66
C HIS A 159 6.77 1.94 -9.02
N LYS A 160 6.73 2.96 -9.88
CA LYS A 160 6.61 4.36 -9.48
C LYS A 160 5.18 4.80 -9.75
N SER A 161 4.59 5.55 -8.83
CA SER A 161 3.30 6.18 -9.07
C SER A 161 3.39 7.29 -10.11
N ALA A 162 2.28 7.52 -10.81
CA ALA A 162 2.11 8.57 -11.82
C ALA A 162 0.95 9.50 -11.42
N ASP A 163 1.05 10.07 -10.21
CA ASP A 163 -0.03 10.84 -9.58
C ASP A 163 -0.56 12.01 -10.45
N PRO A 164 0.28 12.80 -11.15
CA PRO A 164 -0.21 13.87 -12.04
C PRO A 164 -1.08 13.35 -13.17
N GLU A 165 -0.66 12.24 -13.77
CA GLU A 165 -1.36 11.56 -14.85
C GLU A 165 -2.65 10.96 -14.32
N TRP A 166 -2.62 10.27 -13.18
CA TRP A 166 -3.78 9.61 -12.58
C TRP A 166 -4.86 10.55 -12.08
N ASN A 167 -4.52 11.83 -11.88
CA ASN A 167 -5.46 12.85 -11.43
C ASN A 167 -5.83 13.82 -12.55
N LEU A 168 -5.56 13.49 -13.83
CA LEU A 168 -5.65 14.43 -14.94
C LEU A 168 -7.06 15.04 -15.07
N SER A 169 -8.09 14.20 -15.00
CA SER A 169 -9.50 14.57 -15.18
C SER A 169 -10.20 15.13 -13.94
N ASP A 170 -9.53 15.26 -12.79
CA ASP A 170 -10.13 15.91 -11.61
C ASP A 170 -10.40 17.40 -11.91
N PRO A 171 -11.68 17.84 -11.93
CA PRO A 171 -12.03 19.22 -12.24
C PRO A 171 -11.75 20.18 -11.09
N ASN A 172 -11.42 19.69 -9.90
CA ASN A 172 -11.20 20.51 -8.71
C ASN A 172 -9.83 21.21 -8.73
N LEU A 173 -9.80 22.43 -8.19
CA LEU A 173 -8.56 23.15 -7.85
C LEU A 173 -8.59 23.55 -6.36
N PRO A 174 -7.58 23.17 -5.54
CA PRO A 174 -6.52 22.22 -5.87
C PRO A 174 -7.08 20.83 -6.22
N LYS A 175 -6.30 19.95 -6.85
CA LYS A 175 -6.74 18.57 -7.13
C LYS A 175 -6.91 17.77 -5.83
N SER A 176 -7.64 16.66 -5.89
CA SER A 176 -8.00 15.87 -4.72
C SER A 176 -6.76 15.23 -4.10
N PRO A 177 -6.53 15.41 -2.78
CA PRO A 177 -5.49 14.68 -2.06
C PRO A 177 -5.96 13.26 -1.68
N TRP A 178 -7.18 12.86 -2.04
CA TRP A 178 -7.84 11.66 -1.54
C TRP A 178 -7.99 10.55 -2.58
N TRP A 179 -8.30 10.90 -3.83
CA TRP A 179 -8.55 9.94 -4.90
C TRP A 179 -7.97 10.40 -6.24
N PHE A 180 -7.88 9.45 -7.15
CA PHE A 180 -7.52 9.60 -8.55
C PHE A 180 -8.74 9.38 -9.45
N THR A 181 -8.65 9.86 -10.69
CA THR A 181 -9.75 9.87 -11.65
C THR A 181 -9.49 9.05 -12.89
N GLU A 182 -8.23 8.73 -13.20
CA GLU A 182 -7.90 7.96 -14.39
C GLU A 182 -7.98 6.45 -14.19
N TYR A 183 -8.18 5.76 -15.30
CA TYR A 183 -8.31 4.32 -15.40
C TYR A 183 -7.11 3.57 -14.79
N GLU A 184 -5.89 4.03 -15.01
CA GLU A 184 -4.68 3.36 -14.50
C GLU A 184 -4.64 3.31 -12.97
N SER A 185 -5.30 4.26 -12.29
CA SER A 185 -5.41 4.26 -10.83
C SER A 185 -6.35 3.18 -10.28
N THR A 186 -7.19 2.60 -11.13
CA THR A 186 -8.09 1.48 -10.76
C THR A 186 -7.33 0.18 -10.51
N GLY A 187 -6.05 0.10 -10.88
CA GLY A 187 -5.15 -1.00 -10.52
C GLY A 187 -4.35 -0.75 -9.26
N VAL A 188 -4.58 0.34 -8.51
CA VAL A 188 -3.74 0.72 -7.37
C VAL A 188 -4.56 0.81 -6.09
N GLY A 189 -4.28 -0.12 -5.17
CA GLY A 189 -4.84 -0.24 -3.83
C GLY A 189 -3.78 -0.20 -2.74
N PHE A 190 -4.03 -0.91 -1.65
CA PHE A 190 -3.10 -1.04 -0.53
C PHE A 190 -3.43 -2.24 0.35
N ARG A 191 -2.48 -2.64 1.18
CA ARG A 191 -2.73 -3.51 2.32
C ARG A 191 -2.34 -2.85 3.63
N ILE A 192 -2.93 -3.34 4.71
CA ILE A 192 -2.64 -2.87 6.06
C ILE A 192 -1.62 -3.76 6.74
N LEU A 193 -0.74 -3.14 7.53
CA LEU A 193 0.19 -3.83 8.41
C LEU A 193 -0.08 -3.41 9.85
N ARG A 194 -0.16 -4.41 10.74
CA ARG A 194 -0.19 -4.20 12.19
C ARG A 194 1.22 -4.43 12.76
N PRO A 195 1.89 -3.41 13.28
CA PRO A 195 3.20 -3.59 13.92
C PRO A 195 3.09 -4.52 15.13
N TRP A 196 4.10 -5.38 15.30
CA TRP A 196 4.21 -6.23 16.50
C TRP A 196 4.46 -5.38 17.76
N LYS A 197 5.36 -4.39 17.63
CA LYS A 197 5.62 -3.41 18.68
C LYS A 197 4.76 -2.18 18.46
N SER A 198 4.23 -1.63 19.55
CA SER A 198 3.53 -0.35 19.52
C SER A 198 4.47 0.75 19.02
N MET A 199 3.97 1.56 18.11
CA MET A 199 4.59 2.77 17.59
C MET A 199 4.49 3.90 18.61
N ASP A 200 5.60 4.59 18.83
CA ASP A 200 5.61 5.81 19.65
C ASP A 200 4.92 6.98 18.93
N GLU A 201 4.77 8.13 19.60
CA GLU A 201 4.08 9.28 19.01
C GLU A 201 4.80 9.84 17.78
N THR A 202 6.12 9.80 17.76
CA THR A 202 6.93 10.30 16.64
C THR A 202 6.76 9.39 15.43
N GLU A 203 6.79 8.07 15.63
CA GLU A 203 6.54 7.09 14.59
C GLU A 203 5.13 7.21 14.04
N ARG A 204 4.12 7.34 14.91
CA ARG A 204 2.72 7.55 14.52
C ARG A 204 2.55 8.77 13.63
N LYS A 205 3.18 9.90 13.97
CA LYS A 205 3.15 11.11 13.13
C LYS A 205 3.77 10.86 11.75
N LYS A 206 4.92 10.18 11.67
CA LYS A 206 5.56 9.85 10.38
C LYS A 206 4.69 8.96 9.49
N VAL A 207 4.07 7.92 10.06
CA VAL A 207 3.30 6.96 9.26
C VAL A 207 1.88 7.42 8.92
N TRP A 208 1.36 8.44 9.61
CA TRP A 208 -0.02 8.88 9.42
C TRP A 208 -0.18 10.29 8.90
N ASP A 209 0.66 11.24 9.31
CA ASP A 209 0.43 12.63 8.93
C ASP A 209 0.85 12.90 7.47
N ALA A 210 0.43 14.04 6.93
CA ALA A 210 0.85 14.47 5.61
C ALA A 210 2.38 14.68 5.59
N ASP A 211 3.08 13.97 4.71
CA ASP A 211 4.55 14.04 4.65
C ASP A 211 5.05 15.30 3.95
N ILE A 212 4.21 15.89 3.10
CA ILE A 212 4.54 17.03 2.24
C ILE A 212 3.58 18.17 2.56
N GLU A 213 4.12 19.38 2.75
CA GLU A 213 3.33 20.56 3.13
C GLU A 213 2.15 20.81 2.18
N ARG A 214 2.38 20.66 0.87
CA ARG A 214 1.34 20.80 -0.14
C ARG A 214 0.12 19.91 0.11
N ILE A 215 0.30 18.67 0.59
CA ILE A 215 -0.85 17.80 0.93
C ILE A 215 -1.64 18.40 2.09
N ARG A 216 -0.94 18.97 3.08
CA ARG A 216 -1.59 19.61 4.24
C ARG A 216 -2.38 20.85 3.82
N GLU A 217 -1.82 21.67 2.93
CA GLU A 217 -2.47 22.84 2.34
C GLU A 217 -3.71 22.42 1.53
N ASP A 218 -3.58 21.44 0.62
CA ASP A 218 -4.70 20.95 -0.21
C ASP A 218 -5.86 20.41 0.65
N VAL A 219 -5.55 19.78 1.79
CA VAL A 219 -6.55 19.31 2.77
C VAL A 219 -7.17 20.48 3.55
N ALA A 220 -6.37 21.48 3.96
CA ALA A 220 -6.85 22.64 4.69
C ALA A 220 -7.82 23.48 3.84
N ASP A 221 -7.43 23.80 2.61
CA ASP A 221 -8.26 24.58 1.67
C ASP A 221 -9.63 23.92 1.47
N ARG A 222 -9.66 22.60 1.33
CA ARG A 222 -10.92 21.83 1.21
C ARG A 222 -11.80 21.93 2.43
N LEU A 223 -11.21 21.89 3.62
CA LEU A 223 -11.98 22.03 4.87
C LEU A 223 -12.56 23.44 4.97
N ASP A 224 -11.78 24.46 4.62
CA ASP A 224 -12.21 25.86 4.67
C ASP A 224 -13.30 26.16 3.64
N GLU A 225 -13.29 25.48 2.49
CA GLU A 225 -14.35 25.53 1.48
C GLU A 225 -15.57 24.65 1.82
N GLY A 226 -15.59 23.96 2.96
CA GLY A 226 -16.70 23.09 3.37
C GLY A 226 -16.78 21.78 2.60
N ARG A 227 -15.72 21.39 1.86
CA ARG A 227 -15.58 20.12 1.13
C ARG A 227 -15.03 18.99 2.01
N GLY A 228 -15.21 19.08 3.33
CA GLY A 228 -14.80 18.05 4.29
C GLY A 228 -15.18 18.38 5.73
N ALA A 229 -14.93 17.45 6.64
CA ALA A 229 -15.17 17.62 8.07
C ALA A 229 -14.08 16.94 8.91
N ARG A 230 -13.79 17.49 10.09
CA ARG A 230 -12.94 16.84 11.12
C ARG A 230 -13.82 16.11 12.13
N SER A 231 -14.27 14.91 11.77
CA SER A 231 -15.11 14.06 12.64
C SER A 231 -14.84 12.57 12.42
N ALA A 232 -15.49 11.70 13.20
CA ALA A 232 -15.44 10.26 12.96
C ALA A 232 -16.07 9.94 11.59
N ALA A 233 -15.40 9.11 10.78
CA ALA A 233 -15.77 8.88 9.38
C ALA A 233 -17.18 8.27 9.18
N ASP A 234 -17.66 7.46 10.13
CA ASP A 234 -19.07 7.01 10.17
C ASP A 234 -19.51 6.87 11.64
N VAL A 235 -20.61 7.52 12.01
CA VAL A 235 -21.18 7.48 13.36
C VAL A 235 -21.78 6.12 13.73
N ARG A 236 -22.13 5.30 12.73
CA ARG A 236 -22.68 3.95 12.92
C ARG A 236 -21.59 2.89 13.08
N LEU A 237 -20.34 3.26 12.82
CA LEU A 237 -19.24 2.31 12.78
C LEU A 237 -19.01 1.53 14.09
N PRO A 238 -19.17 2.13 15.30
CA PRO A 238 -19.10 1.36 16.54
C PRO A 238 -20.12 0.21 16.58
N VAL A 239 -21.31 0.40 15.99
CA VAL A 239 -22.35 -0.63 15.89
C VAL A 239 -21.92 -1.71 14.89
N ALA A 240 -21.41 -1.33 13.72
CA ALA A 240 -20.94 -2.28 12.72
C ALA A 240 -19.77 -3.16 13.23
N ILE A 241 -18.89 -2.61 14.09
CA ILE A 241 -17.83 -3.39 14.75
C ILE A 241 -18.43 -4.44 15.68
N LEU A 242 -19.40 -4.06 16.51
CA LEU A 242 -20.08 -4.98 17.43
C LEU A 242 -20.80 -6.10 16.67
N GLU A 243 -21.49 -5.78 15.58
CA GLU A 243 -22.16 -6.77 14.72
C GLU A 243 -21.17 -7.79 14.12
N LEU A 244 -19.98 -7.34 13.72
CA LEU A 244 -18.92 -8.23 13.20
C LEU A 244 -18.29 -9.10 14.29
N GLU A 245 -18.15 -8.59 15.52
CA GLU A 245 -17.67 -9.36 16.66
C GLU A 245 -18.69 -10.40 17.09
N GLU A 246 -19.98 -10.05 17.15
CA GLU A 246 -21.07 -10.99 17.44
C GLU A 246 -21.16 -12.10 16.39
N ALA A 247 -21.06 -11.76 15.11
CA ALA A 247 -21.09 -12.75 14.02
C ALA A 247 -19.95 -13.79 14.13
N LYS A 248 -18.77 -13.38 14.63
CA LYS A 248 -17.61 -14.27 14.83
C LYS A 248 -17.69 -15.13 16.09
N MET A 249 -18.56 -14.79 17.03
CA MET A 249 -18.78 -15.57 18.27
C MET A 249 -19.81 -16.68 18.09
N ILE A 250 -20.48 -16.73 16.94
CA ILE A 250 -21.53 -17.69 16.60
C ILE A 250 -20.99 -18.83 15.69
N GLU A 251 -19.79 -18.70 15.12
CA GLU A 251 -19.03 -19.77 14.46
C GLU A 251 -18.16 -20.56 15.45
#